data_AF-A0AAN6MUD5-F1
#
_entry.id   AF-A0AAN6MUD5-F1
#
_cell.length_a   1.000
_cell.length_b   1.000
_cell.length_c   1.000
_cell.angle_alpha   90.00
_cell.angle_beta   90.00
_cell.angle_gamma   90.00
#
_symmetry.space_group_name_H-M   'P 1'
#
loop_
_entity.id
_entity.type
_entity.pdbx_description
1 polymer ?
#
loop_
_entity_poly.entity_id
_entity_poly.type
_entity_poly.pdbx_seq_one_letter_code
_entity_poly.pdbx_strand_id
1 'polypeptide(L)'
;PWYYVPFPRNKRFIGRNETLVTLRDMLFRVALVGLGGVGKTQVALELAFWTKENKADCSVFWFPALSEAAFEQAYTDIVRKLKIRRGDD
;
A
#
# COMPACT_ATOMS: atom_id res chain seq x y z
N PRO A 1 3.73 13.48 -6.00
CA PRO A 1 3.29 12.19 -5.42
C PRO A 1 3.61 11.02 -6.35
N TRP A 2 4.19 9.95 -5.80
CA TRP A 2 4.58 8.75 -6.53
C TRP A 2 3.61 7.60 -6.27
N TYR A 3 3.52 6.66 -7.22
CA TYR A 3 2.66 5.50 -7.09
C TYR A 3 3.40 4.23 -7.51
N TYR A 4 3.48 3.26 -6.61
CA TYR A 4 3.98 1.93 -6.88
C TYR A 4 3.14 0.89 -6.14
N VAL A 5 2.28 0.20 -6.86
CA VAL A 5 1.55 -0.98 -6.38
C VAL A 5 1.64 -2.03 -7.49
N PRO A 6 2.39 -3.13 -7.31
CA PRO A 6 2.67 -4.09 -8.38
C PRO A 6 1.52 -5.09 -8.60
N PHE A 7 0.32 -4.76 -8.12
CA PHE A 7 -0.87 -5.60 -8.20
C PHE A 7 -2.01 -4.84 -8.87
N PRO A 8 -2.81 -5.49 -9.73
CA PRO A 8 -4.00 -4.87 -10.28
C PRO A 8 -5.07 -4.66 -9.19
N ARG A 9 -5.90 -3.63 -9.35
CA ARG A 9 -7.08 -3.46 -8.50
C ARG A 9 -8.05 -4.61 -8.72
N ASN A 10 -8.55 -5.19 -7.64
CA ASN A 10 -9.57 -6.22 -7.72
C ASN A 10 -10.95 -5.59 -8.01
N LYS A 11 -11.41 -5.66 -9.26
CA LYS A 11 -12.71 -5.13 -9.68
C LYS A 11 -13.92 -5.87 -9.09
N ARG A 12 -13.71 -7.01 -8.42
CA ARG A 12 -14.75 -7.82 -7.76
C ARG A 12 -14.62 -7.76 -6.24
N PHE A 13 -13.89 -6.77 -5.70
CA PHE A 13 -13.84 -6.54 -4.27
C PHE A 13 -15.22 -6.11 -3.77
N ILE A 14 -15.77 -6.83 -2.79
CA ILE A 14 -17.10 -6.59 -2.23
C ILE A 14 -17.07 -6.67 -0.70
N GLY A 15 -18.01 -6.00 -0.05
CA GLY A 15 -18.10 -5.95 1.41
C GLY A 15 -16.96 -5.15 2.06
N ARG A 16 -16.80 -5.30 3.39
CA ARG A 16 -15.76 -4.61 4.19
C ARG A 16 -15.83 -3.08 4.17
N ASN A 17 -16.99 -2.51 3.81
CA ASN A 17 -17.19 -1.06 3.72
C ASN A 17 -16.87 -0.35 5.04
N GLU A 18 -17.39 -0.85 6.17
CA GLU A 18 -17.13 -0.29 7.50
C GLU A 18 -15.63 -0.32 7.83
N THR A 19 -14.96 -1.44 7.57
CA THR A 19 -13.51 -1.57 7.73
C THR A 19 -12.77 -0.53 6.91
N LEU A 20 -13.14 -0.33 5.64
CA LEU A 20 -12.52 0.67 4.77
C LEU A 20 -12.76 2.09 5.28
N VAL A 21 -13.95 2.41 5.80
CA VAL A 21 -14.23 3.72 6.41
C VAL A 21 -13.26 3.96 7.57
N THR A 22 -13.17 3.03 8.53
CA THR A 22 -12.23 3.15 9.66
C THR A 22 -10.78 3.31 9.19
N LEU A 23 -10.35 2.53 8.18
CA LEU A 23 -8.98 2.60 7.67
C LEU A 23 -8.67 3.94 7.01
N ARG A 24 -9.65 4.55 6.32
CA ARG A 24 -9.50 5.87 5.69
C ARG A 24 -9.34 6.97 6.72
N ASP A 25 -9.93 6.82 7.90
CA ASP A 25 -9.79 7.80 8.98
C ASP A 25 -8.43 7.68 9.70
N MET A 26 -7.88 6.47 9.79
CA MET A 26 -6.62 6.19 10.48
C MET A 26 -5.35 6.37 9.62
N LEU A 27 -5.48 6.22 8.28
CA LEU A 27 -4.58 6.38 7.12
C LEU A 27 -3.05 6.17 7.23
N PHE A 28 -2.40 6.41 8.37
CA PHE A 28 -0.95 6.47 8.49
C PHE A 28 -0.35 5.40 9.41
N ARG A 29 -1.10 4.89 10.40
CA ARG A 29 -0.57 3.87 11.34
C ARG A 29 -1.65 2.85 11.70
N VAL A 30 -1.72 1.77 10.91
CA VAL A 30 -2.67 0.67 11.13
C VAL A 30 -2.02 -0.68 10.83
N ALA A 31 -2.39 -1.69 11.61
CA ALA A 31 -2.09 -3.10 11.31
C ALA A 31 -3.39 -3.87 11.02
N LEU A 32 -3.41 -4.64 9.93
CA LEU A 32 -4.50 -5.56 9.61
C LEU A 32 -4.16 -6.96 10.13
N VAL A 33 -4.94 -7.46 11.09
CA VAL A 33 -4.73 -8.77 11.74
C VAL A 33 -5.92 -9.68 11.48
N GLY A 34 -5.68 -10.99 11.35
CA GLY A 34 -6.73 -11.99 11.11
C GLY A 34 -6.18 -13.28 10.48
N LEU A 35 -7.04 -14.28 10.35
CA LEU A 35 -6.68 -15.61 9.85
C LEU A 35 -6.12 -15.60 8.42
N GLY A 36 -5.42 -16.68 8.06
CA GLY A 36 -5.02 -16.94 6.68
C GLY A 36 -6.23 -16.96 5.74
N GLY A 37 -6.11 -16.42 4.53
CA GLY A 37 -7.18 -16.43 3.53
C GLY A 37 -8.34 -15.43 3.76
N VAL A 38 -8.42 -14.72 4.88
CA VAL A 38 -9.55 -13.80 5.18
C VAL A 38 -9.62 -12.53 4.30
N GLY A 39 -8.61 -12.31 3.45
CA GLY A 39 -8.61 -11.20 2.48
C GLY A 39 -7.88 -9.92 2.94
N LYS A 40 -7.03 -9.97 3.97
CA LYS A 40 -6.28 -8.79 4.48
C LYS A 40 -5.55 -8.01 3.38
N THR A 41 -4.82 -8.71 2.51
CA THR A 41 -4.10 -8.11 1.39
C THR A 41 -5.04 -7.39 0.42
N GLN A 42 -6.24 -7.93 0.19
CA GLN A 42 -7.23 -7.30 -0.69
C GLN A 42 -7.79 -6.00 -0.06
N VAL A 43 -8.01 -5.98 1.25
CA VAL A 43 -8.42 -4.76 1.98
C VAL A 43 -7.32 -3.69 1.90
N ALA A 44 -6.05 -4.06 2.12
CA ALA A 44 -4.93 -3.15 2.01
C ALA A 44 -4.75 -2.60 0.57
N LEU A 45 -4.94 -3.44 -0.45
CA LEU A 45 -4.93 -3.00 -1.85
C LEU A 45 -6.05 -2.00 -2.14
N GLU A 46 -7.26 -2.28 -1.67
CA GLU A 46 -8.39 -1.38 -1.91
C GLU A 46 -8.19 -0.01 -1.22
N LEU A 47 -7.61 0.01 -0.01
CA LEU A 47 -7.18 1.24 0.63
C LEU A 47 -6.11 1.98 -0.20
N ALA A 48 -5.10 1.27 -0.72
CA ALA A 48 -4.04 1.86 -1.55
C ALA A 48 -4.59 2.53 -2.83
N PHE A 49 -5.53 1.87 -3.53
CA PHE A 49 -6.19 2.45 -4.70
C PHE A 49 -7.08 3.63 -4.32
N TRP A 50 -7.84 3.53 -3.23
CA TRP A 50 -8.66 4.63 -2.74
C TRP A 50 -7.80 5.86 -2.39
N THR A 51 -6.66 5.67 -1.70
CA THR A 51 -5.74 6.77 -1.34
C THR A 51 -5.19 7.44 -2.59
N LYS A 52 -4.77 6.67 -3.61
CA LYS A 52 -4.33 7.23 -4.89
C LYS A 52 -5.39 8.11 -5.55
N GLU A 53 -6.65 7.70 -5.48
CA GLU A 53 -7.77 8.39 -6.14
C GLU A 53 -8.29 9.60 -5.36
N ASN A 54 -8.18 9.59 -4.02
CA ASN A 54 -8.85 10.58 -3.15
C ASN A 54 -7.88 11.46 -2.34
N LYS A 55 -6.58 11.15 -2.32
CA LYS A 55 -5.55 11.88 -1.58
C LYS A 55 -4.41 12.26 -2.53
N ALA A 56 -4.65 13.30 -3.32
CA ALA A 56 -3.74 13.74 -4.39
C ALA A 56 -2.37 14.22 -3.88
N ASP A 57 -2.23 14.53 -2.60
CA ASP A 57 -1.01 14.91 -1.91
C ASP A 57 -0.16 13.70 -1.45
N CYS A 58 -0.77 12.51 -1.37
CA CYS A 58 -0.13 11.30 -0.86
C CYS A 58 0.60 10.51 -1.95
N SER A 59 1.77 9.97 -1.60
CA SER A 59 2.44 8.93 -2.39
C SER A 59 2.09 7.56 -1.82
N VAL A 60 1.91 6.56 -2.69
CA VAL A 60 1.55 5.20 -2.27
C VAL A 60 2.60 4.22 -2.78
N PHE A 61 3.22 3.48 -1.87
CA PHE A 61 4.24 2.49 -2.18
C PHE A 61 3.88 1.16 -1.52
N TRP A 62 4.05 0.08 -2.27
CA TRP A 62 3.83 -1.28 -1.80
C TRP A 62 5.14 -2.03 -1.69
N PHE A 63 5.47 -2.47 -0.47
CA PHE A 63 6.70 -3.22 -0.17
C PHE A 63 6.41 -4.61 0.39
N PRO A 64 7.22 -5.63 0.06
CA PRO A 64 7.25 -6.87 0.82
C PRO A 64 7.81 -6.60 2.22
N ALA A 65 7.15 -7.15 3.24
CA ALA A 65 7.56 -7.02 4.65
C ALA A 65 7.84 -8.38 5.30
N LEU A 66 8.20 -9.39 4.49
CA LEU A 66 8.49 -10.75 4.96
C LEU A 66 9.84 -10.86 5.68
N SER A 67 10.78 -9.98 5.31
CA SER A 67 12.09 -9.85 5.95
C SER A 67 12.67 -8.47 5.65
N GLU A 68 13.62 -8.04 6.48
CA GLU A 68 14.38 -6.80 6.27
C GLU A 68 15.11 -6.80 4.93
N ALA A 69 15.78 -7.91 4.59
CA ALA A 69 16.48 -8.05 3.31
C ALA A 69 15.53 -7.91 2.10
N ALA A 70 14.33 -8.49 2.15
CA ALA A 70 13.34 -8.37 1.07
C ALA A 70 12.82 -6.94 0.95
N PHE A 71 12.64 -6.25 2.08
CA PHE A 71 12.23 -4.86 2.13
C PHE A 71 13.28 -3.95 1.50
N GLU A 72 14.55 -4.06 1.92
CA GLU A 72 15.66 -3.22 1.44
C GLU A 72 15.91 -3.36 -0.07
N GLN A 73 15.84 -4.60 -0.57
CA GLN A 73 15.95 -4.87 -2.00
C GLN A 73 14.81 -4.19 -2.77
N ALA A 74 13.56 -4.37 -2.32
CA ALA A 74 12.40 -3.76 -2.97
C ALA A 74 12.45 -2.22 -2.90
N TYR A 75 12.85 -1.66 -1.76
CA TYR A 75 13.06 -0.24 -1.56
C TYR A 75 14.05 0.34 -2.58
N THR A 76 15.23 -0.26 -2.68
CA THR A 76 16.26 0.17 -3.63
C THR A 76 15.76 0.09 -5.08
N ASP A 77 15.05 -0.98 -5.45
CA ASP A 77 14.51 -1.16 -6.79
C ASP A 77 13.44 -0.13 -7.14
N ILE A 78 12.57 0.22 -6.19
CA ILE A 78 11.49 1.21 -6.38
C ILE A 78 12.07 2.61 -6.52
N VAL A 79 13.02 2.99 -5.67
CA VAL A 79 13.71 4.29 -5.76
C VAL A 79 14.40 4.44 -7.12
N ARG A 80 15.10 3.38 -7.58
CA ARG A 80 15.73 3.35 -8.92
C ARG A 80 14.71 3.46 -10.05
N LYS A 81 13.63 2.66 -10.02
CA LYS A 81 12.58 2.65 -11.06
C LYS A 81 11.87 3.99 -11.18
N LEU A 82 11.57 4.62 -10.05
CA LEU A 82 10.87 5.90 -10.00
C LEU A 82 11.81 7.10 -10.17
N LYS A 83 13.13 6.88 -10.28
CA LYS A 83 14.16 7.92 -10.36
C LYS A 83 14.01 8.96 -9.24
N ILE A 84 13.60 8.50 -8.06
CA ILE A 84 13.50 9.34 -6.88
C ILE A 84 14.95 9.68 -6.50
N ARG A 85 15.28 10.97 -6.52
CA ARG A 85 16.55 11.42 -5.96
C ARG A 85 16.53 11.06 -4.48
N ARG A 86 17.48 10.23 -4.05
CA ARG A 86 17.81 10.18 -2.62
C ARG A 86 18.26 11.59 -2.28
N GLY A 87 17.65 12.21 -1.27
CA GLY A 87 18.18 13.46 -0.75
C GLY A 87 19.64 13.22 -0.42
N ASP A 88 20.52 14.09 -0.90
CA ASP A 88 21.92 14.08 -0.50
C ASP A 88 21.97 14.22 1.03
N ASP A 89 22.80 13.40 1.69
CA ASP A 89 23.17 13.61 3.10
C ASP A 89 23.91 14.94 3.26
#